data_AF-A0A7C3U1W1-F1
#
_entry.id   AF-A0A7C3U1W1-F1
#
_cell.length_a   1.000
_cell.length_b   1.000
_cell.length_c   1.000
_cell.angle_alpha   90.00
_cell.angle_beta   90.00
_cell.angle_gamma   90.00
#
_symmetry.space_group_name_H-M   'P 1'
#
loop_
_entity.id
_entity.type
_entity.pdbx_description
1 polymer ?
#
loop_
_entity_poly.entity_id
_entity_poly.type
_entity_poly.pdbx_seq_one_letter_code
_entity_poly.pdbx_strand_id
1 'polypeptide(L)'
;MQKIPPPIEPRPKATEKPPEKPPEKPTPLQEKEYIPSSFFKKELKKEEYFSKLGLPKEEREKIGEILGDKKIFGELIEKGEIGKVRSLISELKQPGSSSDTGIREVAKKVREEIGEFKAKKLADILKEKFGL
;
A
#
# COMPACT_ATOMS: atom_id res chain seq x y z
N MET A 1 6.89 18.32 72.40
CA MET A 1 5.68 18.04 71.59
C MET A 1 6.12 17.66 70.18
N GLN A 2 6.16 16.36 69.86
CA GLN A 2 6.52 15.86 68.53
C GLN A 2 5.26 15.82 67.66
N LYS A 3 5.30 16.47 66.49
CA LYS A 3 4.21 16.48 65.50
C LYS A 3 4.29 15.20 64.66
N ILE A 4 3.37 14.27 64.89
CA ILE A 4 3.23 13.07 64.06
C ILE A 4 2.40 13.48 62.82
N PRO A 5 2.87 13.25 61.58
CA PRO A 5 2.06 13.48 60.39
C PRO A 5 0.93 12.43 60.30
N PRO A 6 -0.23 12.78 59.70
CA PRO A 6 -1.37 11.87 59.62
C PRO A 6 -1.09 10.68 58.68
N PRO A 7 -1.84 9.57 58.82
CA PRO A 7 -1.64 8.36 58.04
C PRO A 7 -1.90 8.59 56.55
N ILE A 8 -1.02 8.06 55.70
CA ILE A 8 -1.18 8.07 54.24
C ILE A 8 -2.34 7.14 53.89
N GLU A 9 -3.41 7.67 53.31
CA GLU A 9 -4.50 6.86 52.77
C GLU A 9 -3.95 5.90 51.68
N PRO A 10 -4.30 4.61 51.71
CA PRO A 10 -3.89 3.69 50.66
C PRO A 10 -4.59 4.10 49.36
N ARG A 11 -3.81 4.48 48.35
CA ARG A 11 -4.30 4.73 47.00
C ARG A 11 -5.14 3.54 46.51
N PRO A 12 -6.28 3.76 45.85
CA PRO A 12 -7.04 2.67 45.26
C PRO A 12 -6.16 1.89 44.28
N LYS A 13 -6.09 0.56 44.49
CA LYS A 13 -5.46 -0.38 43.55
C LYS A 13 -6.06 -0.14 42.17
N ALA A 14 -5.21 0.19 41.22
CA ALA A 14 -5.59 0.26 39.82
C ALA A 14 -6.28 -1.06 39.43
N THR A 15 -7.53 -0.96 39.01
CA THR A 15 -8.33 -2.02 38.40
C THR A 15 -7.48 -2.76 37.37
N GLU A 16 -7.35 -4.07 37.56
CA GLU A 16 -6.77 -5.01 36.61
C GLU A 16 -7.37 -4.77 35.22
N LYS A 17 -6.55 -4.30 34.27
CA LYS A 17 -6.94 -4.31 32.86
C LYS A 17 -7.08 -5.78 32.42
N PRO A 18 -8.05 -6.12 31.54
CA PRO A 18 -8.18 -7.46 30.99
C PRO A 18 -6.88 -7.87 30.27
N PRO A 19 -6.56 -9.18 30.18
CA PRO A 19 -5.30 -9.65 29.64
C PRO A 19 -5.05 -9.06 28.25
N GLU A 20 -3.88 -8.43 28.08
CA GLU A 20 -3.38 -8.02 26.78
C GLU A 20 -3.39 -9.25 25.87
N LYS A 21 -4.35 -9.29 24.93
CA LYS A 21 -4.24 -10.20 23.79
C LYS A 21 -2.85 -9.98 23.20
N PRO A 22 -2.07 -11.04 22.90
CA PRO A 22 -0.83 -10.86 22.16
C PRO A 22 -1.15 -10.05 20.90
N PRO A 23 -0.35 -9.02 20.56
CA PRO A 23 -0.64 -8.16 19.43
C PRO A 23 -0.91 -9.06 18.22
N GLU A 24 -2.15 -9.01 17.73
CA GLU A 24 -2.54 -9.65 16.50
C GLU A 24 -1.53 -9.18 15.44
N LYS A 25 -0.93 -10.14 14.73
CA LYS A 25 0.07 -9.88 13.68
C LYS A 25 -0.34 -8.64 12.88
N PRO A 26 0.57 -7.67 12.67
CA PRO A 26 0.20 -6.43 12.01
C PRO A 26 -0.42 -6.75 10.65
N THR A 27 -1.68 -6.39 10.49
CA THR A 27 -2.38 -6.32 9.21
C THR A 27 -1.57 -5.36 8.33
N PRO A 28 -1.18 -5.71 7.08
CA PRO A 28 0.06 -5.18 6.53
C PRO A 28 0.10 -3.69 6.15
N LEU A 29 -1.00 -2.93 6.20
CA LEU A 29 -1.10 -1.64 5.49
C LEU A 29 -2.18 -0.71 6.10
N GLN A 30 -2.00 -0.19 7.31
CA GLN A 30 -3.00 0.73 7.90
C GLN A 30 -2.50 2.09 8.40
N GLU A 31 -1.24 2.47 8.25
CA GLU A 31 -0.78 3.79 8.70
C GLU A 31 0.13 4.47 7.69
N LYS A 32 -0.44 5.32 6.81
CA LYS A 32 0.28 6.37 6.05
C LYS A 32 1.68 5.97 5.58
N GLU A 33 1.83 4.75 5.07
CA GLU A 33 3.15 4.18 4.82
C GLU A 33 3.67 4.73 3.50
N TYR A 34 4.79 5.43 3.59
CA TYR A 34 5.63 5.77 2.46
C TYR A 34 5.85 4.51 1.62
N ILE A 35 5.29 4.48 0.41
CA ILE A 35 5.53 3.39 -0.53
C ILE A 35 6.79 3.78 -1.31
N PRO A 36 7.93 3.10 -1.10
CA PRO A 36 9.15 3.43 -1.83
C PRO A 36 8.91 3.20 -3.33
N SER A 37 9.48 4.04 -4.19
CA SER A 37 9.42 3.87 -5.65
C SER A 37 9.93 2.49 -6.13
N SER A 38 10.80 1.84 -5.34
CA SER A 38 11.26 0.46 -5.57
C SER A 38 10.25 -0.64 -5.21
N PHE A 39 9.13 -0.29 -4.56
CA PHE A 39 8.09 -1.24 -4.14
C PHE A 39 7.57 -2.02 -5.34
N PHE A 40 7.04 -1.33 -6.36
CA PHE A 40 6.45 -1.99 -7.53
C PHE A 40 7.46 -2.87 -8.28
N LYS A 41 8.72 -2.43 -8.38
CA LYS A 41 9.82 -3.22 -8.97
C LYS A 41 10.10 -4.52 -8.21
N LYS A 42 10.03 -4.50 -6.89
CA LYS A 42 10.27 -5.69 -6.05
C LYS A 42 9.02 -6.57 -5.95
N GLU A 43 7.85 -5.94 -5.83
CA GLU A 43 6.59 -6.61 -5.57
C GLU A 43 6.10 -7.36 -6.82
N LEU A 44 6.13 -6.72 -7.99
CA LEU A 44 5.71 -7.35 -9.25
C LEU A 44 6.69 -8.43 -9.77
N LYS A 45 7.89 -8.53 -9.19
CA LYS A 45 8.82 -9.64 -9.43
C LYS A 45 8.46 -10.92 -8.66
N LYS A 46 7.60 -10.85 -7.64
CA LYS A 46 7.21 -12.02 -6.84
C LYS A 46 6.29 -12.96 -7.65
N GLU A 47 6.47 -14.26 -7.45
CA GLU A 47 5.64 -15.30 -8.09
C GLU A 47 4.16 -15.27 -7.68
N GLU A 48 3.81 -14.61 -6.58
CA GLU A 48 2.40 -14.44 -6.20
C GLU A 48 1.60 -13.68 -7.27
N TYR A 49 2.22 -12.66 -7.89
CA TYR A 49 1.62 -11.92 -8.99
C TYR A 49 1.60 -12.74 -10.30
N PHE A 50 2.51 -13.71 -10.44
CA PHE A 50 2.55 -14.64 -11.58
C PHE A 50 1.32 -15.54 -11.62
N SER A 51 0.91 -16.10 -10.48
CA SER A 51 -0.27 -16.97 -10.42
C SER A 51 -1.57 -16.20 -10.69
N LYS A 52 -1.65 -14.94 -10.27
CA LYS A 52 -2.86 -14.11 -10.44
C LYS A 52 -3.00 -13.49 -11.84
N LEU A 53 -1.90 -13.11 -12.50
CA LEU A 53 -1.94 -12.42 -13.81
C LEU A 53 -1.69 -13.32 -15.02
N GLY A 54 -0.99 -14.45 -14.86
CA GLY A 54 -0.63 -15.33 -15.98
C GLY A 54 0.31 -14.66 -17.00
N LEU A 55 1.17 -13.75 -16.54
CA LEU A 55 2.10 -12.98 -17.39
C LEU A 55 3.49 -13.65 -17.49
N PRO A 56 4.15 -13.62 -18.66
CA PRO A 56 5.56 -13.98 -18.77
C PRO A 56 6.43 -13.05 -17.92
N LYS A 57 7.62 -13.52 -17.54
CA LYS A 57 8.52 -12.76 -16.63
C LYS A 57 8.92 -11.41 -17.22
N GLU A 58 9.15 -11.35 -18.53
CA GLU A 58 9.57 -10.16 -19.24
C GLU A 58 8.52 -9.03 -19.19
N GLU A 59 7.24 -9.34 -19.47
CA GLU A 59 6.14 -8.38 -19.33
C GLU A 59 6.02 -7.86 -17.88
N ARG A 60 6.25 -8.72 -16.87
CA ARG A 60 6.21 -8.32 -15.46
C ARG A 60 7.32 -7.36 -15.08
N GLU A 61 8.55 -7.63 -15.52
CA GLU A 61 9.67 -6.76 -15.25
C GLU A 61 9.45 -5.38 -15.88
N LYS A 62 8.93 -5.33 -17.11
CA LYS A 62 8.55 -4.07 -17.76
C LYS A 62 7.45 -3.31 -17.02
N ILE A 63 6.38 -3.97 -16.55
CA ILE A 63 5.37 -3.28 -15.72
C ILE A 63 6.00 -2.76 -14.43
N GLY A 64 6.83 -3.58 -13.77
CA GLY A 64 7.57 -3.17 -12.58
C GLY A 64 8.46 -1.96 -12.84
N GLU A 65 9.07 -1.88 -14.02
CA GLU A 65 9.84 -0.73 -14.45
C GLU A 65 8.97 0.49 -14.73
N ILE A 66 7.83 0.35 -15.43
CA ILE A 66 6.89 1.43 -15.72
C ILE A 66 6.32 2.02 -14.41
N LEU A 67 5.83 1.16 -13.50
CA LEU A 67 5.26 1.59 -12.22
C LEU A 67 6.32 2.07 -11.23
N GLY A 68 7.55 1.55 -11.34
CA GLY A 68 8.68 1.96 -10.52
C GLY A 68 9.57 3.01 -11.17
N ASP A 69 9.15 3.59 -12.31
CA ASP A 69 9.88 4.66 -12.96
C ASP A 69 9.68 5.93 -12.13
N LYS A 70 10.77 6.37 -11.50
CA LYS A 70 10.80 7.57 -10.66
C LYS A 70 10.32 8.80 -11.40
N LYS A 71 10.59 8.91 -12.70
CA LYS A 71 10.24 10.10 -13.49
C LYS A 71 8.74 10.27 -13.72
N ILE A 72 7.94 9.19 -13.62
CA ILE A 72 6.53 9.24 -14.02
C ILE A 72 5.61 8.87 -12.85
N PHE A 73 5.90 7.78 -12.15
CA PHE A 73 5.06 7.32 -11.04
C PHE A 73 5.81 7.31 -9.71
N GLY A 74 7.11 7.01 -9.69
CA GLY A 74 7.87 6.91 -8.44
C GLY A 74 7.97 8.24 -7.67
N GLU A 75 8.08 9.39 -8.34
CA GLU A 75 7.98 10.72 -7.70
C GLU A 75 6.59 10.99 -7.11
N LEU A 76 5.52 10.48 -7.75
CA LEU A 76 4.15 10.61 -7.26
C LEU A 76 3.92 9.79 -5.99
N ILE A 77 4.56 8.62 -5.88
CA ILE A 77 4.38 7.70 -4.76
C ILE A 77 5.31 8.02 -3.58
N GLU A 78 6.50 8.59 -3.83
CA GLU A 78 7.48 8.93 -2.79
C GLU A 78 6.96 9.92 -1.72
N LYS A 79 5.79 10.52 -1.91
CA LYS A 79 5.12 11.34 -0.89
C LYS A 79 4.14 10.56 0.01
N GLY A 80 4.09 9.24 -0.10
CA GLY A 80 3.19 8.40 0.73
C GLY A 80 1.71 8.56 0.37
N GLU A 81 1.40 9.00 -0.86
CA GLU A 81 0.02 9.23 -1.27
C GLU A 81 -0.63 7.92 -1.76
N ILE A 82 -1.23 7.16 -0.84
CA ILE A 82 -2.13 6.03 -1.17
C ILE A 82 -3.24 6.46 -2.17
N GLY A 83 -3.61 7.74 -2.15
CA GLY A 83 -4.52 8.35 -3.12
C GLY A 83 -4.03 8.21 -4.56
N LYS A 84 -2.73 8.34 -4.83
CA LYS A 84 -2.16 8.17 -6.18
C LYS A 84 -2.23 6.72 -6.64
N VAL A 85 -2.00 5.77 -5.73
CA VAL A 85 -2.19 4.34 -6.01
C VAL A 85 -3.65 4.05 -6.33
N ARG A 86 -4.59 4.61 -5.57
CA ARG A 86 -6.03 4.48 -5.83
C ARG A 86 -6.44 5.10 -7.17
N SER A 87 -5.87 6.26 -7.53
CA SER A 87 -6.09 6.88 -8.84
C SER A 87 -5.52 6.02 -9.97
N LEU A 88 -4.33 5.43 -9.80
CA LEU A 88 -3.78 4.48 -10.77
C LEU A 88 -4.67 3.24 -10.94
N ILE A 89 -5.13 2.64 -9.85
CA ILE A 89 -6.06 1.49 -9.88
C ILE A 89 -7.32 1.85 -10.66
N SER A 90 -7.88 3.04 -10.41
CA SER A 90 -9.07 3.53 -11.11
C SER A 90 -8.78 3.72 -12.60
N GLU A 91 -7.64 4.32 -12.95
CA GLU A 91 -7.23 4.60 -14.33
C GLU A 91 -6.87 3.35 -15.14
N LEU A 92 -6.36 2.31 -14.47
CA LEU A 92 -6.14 0.99 -15.07
C LEU A 92 -7.46 0.27 -15.38
N LYS A 93 -8.49 0.48 -14.55
CA LYS A 93 -9.84 -0.09 -14.77
C LYS A 93 -10.66 0.69 -15.79
N GLN A 94 -10.61 2.00 -15.68
CA GLN A 94 -11.38 2.95 -16.48
C GLN A 94 -10.44 4.05 -16.97
N PRO A 95 -10.01 3.98 -18.24
CA PRO A 95 -9.22 5.03 -18.86
C PRO A 95 -9.92 6.40 -18.78
N GLY A 96 -9.17 7.44 -18.43
CA GLY A 96 -9.68 8.81 -18.29
C GLY A 96 -10.34 9.12 -16.94
N SER A 97 -10.29 8.21 -15.98
CA SER A 97 -10.84 8.42 -14.62
C SER A 97 -9.95 9.29 -13.74
N SER A 98 -8.66 9.39 -14.04
CA SER A 98 -7.70 10.23 -13.33
C SER A 98 -7.51 11.59 -14.01
N SER A 99 -7.53 12.65 -13.20
CA SER A 99 -7.16 14.00 -13.65
C SER A 99 -5.65 14.18 -13.81
N ASP A 100 -4.85 13.30 -13.20
CA ASP A 100 -3.38 13.36 -13.20
C ASP A 100 -2.81 12.77 -14.49
N THR A 101 -2.11 13.60 -15.26
CA THR A 101 -1.51 13.20 -16.54
C THR A 101 -0.47 12.11 -16.38
N GLY A 102 0.35 12.14 -15.33
CA GLY A 102 1.35 11.11 -15.07
C GLY A 102 0.70 9.75 -14.81
N ILE A 103 -0.38 9.72 -14.02
CA ILE A 103 -1.15 8.49 -13.78
C ILE A 103 -1.77 7.95 -15.07
N ARG A 104 -2.33 8.82 -15.91
CA ARG A 104 -2.90 8.43 -17.22
C ARG A 104 -1.84 7.83 -18.13
N GLU A 105 -0.67 8.44 -18.23
CA GLU A 105 0.43 7.93 -19.05
C GLU A 105 0.94 6.58 -18.56
N VAL A 106 1.12 6.42 -17.25
CA VAL A 106 1.55 5.15 -16.63
C VAL A 106 0.53 4.05 -16.92
N ALA A 107 -0.75 4.31 -16.65
CA ALA A 107 -1.81 3.35 -16.90
C ALA A 107 -1.95 3.01 -18.38
N LYS A 108 -1.74 3.99 -19.28
CA LYS A 108 -1.72 3.77 -20.73
C LYS A 108 -0.57 2.84 -21.12
N LYS A 109 0.66 3.11 -20.68
CA LYS A 109 1.83 2.24 -20.96
C LYS A 109 1.61 0.82 -20.45
N VAL A 110 1.07 0.66 -19.24
CA VAL A 110 0.72 -0.67 -18.71
C VAL A 110 -0.33 -1.36 -19.59
N ARG A 111 -1.38 -0.64 -20.01
CA ARG A 111 -2.40 -1.19 -20.93
C ARG A 111 -1.83 -1.58 -22.29
N GLU A 112 -0.89 -0.81 -22.83
CA GLU A 112 -0.21 -1.13 -24.09
C GLU A 112 0.68 -2.38 -23.96
N GLU A 113 1.33 -2.58 -22.82
CA GLU A 113 2.21 -3.73 -22.61
C GLU A 113 1.44 -5.04 -22.40
N ILE A 114 0.37 -5.04 -21.60
CA ILE A 114 -0.31 -6.29 -21.20
C ILE A 114 -1.76 -6.43 -21.68
N GLY A 115 -2.27 -5.42 -22.36
CA GLY A 115 -3.66 -5.36 -22.82
C GLY A 115 -4.64 -4.95 -21.71
N GLU A 116 -5.80 -4.47 -22.13
CA GLU A 116 -6.81 -3.88 -21.23
C GLU A 116 -7.35 -4.90 -20.20
N PHE A 117 -7.58 -6.14 -20.62
CA PHE A 117 -8.10 -7.19 -19.73
C PHE A 117 -7.14 -7.50 -18.58
N LYS A 118 -5.84 -7.61 -18.86
CA LYS A 118 -4.83 -7.90 -17.83
C LYS A 118 -4.55 -6.66 -16.98
N ALA A 119 -4.62 -5.45 -17.55
CA ALA A 119 -4.50 -4.21 -16.79
C ALA A 119 -5.61 -4.07 -15.73
N LYS A 120 -6.86 -4.45 -16.07
CA LYS A 120 -7.97 -4.52 -15.11
C LYS A 120 -7.68 -5.50 -13.97
N LYS A 121 -7.19 -6.71 -14.30
CA LYS A 121 -6.76 -7.69 -13.29
C LYS A 121 -5.62 -7.18 -12.40
N LEU A 122 -4.64 -6.48 -12.99
CA LEU A 122 -3.54 -5.88 -12.23
C LEU A 122 -4.09 -4.85 -11.24
N ALA A 123 -5.06 -4.04 -11.66
CA ALA A 123 -5.73 -3.09 -10.78
C ALA A 123 -6.44 -3.78 -9.60
N ASP A 124 -7.10 -4.92 -9.83
CA ASP A 124 -7.70 -5.73 -8.75
C ASP A 124 -6.66 -6.25 -7.77
N ILE A 125 -5.53 -6.75 -8.26
CA ILE A 125 -4.46 -7.27 -7.40
C ILE A 125 -3.81 -6.15 -6.59
N LEU A 126 -3.57 -4.99 -7.21
CA LEU A 126 -3.07 -3.81 -6.49
C LEU A 126 -4.09 -3.36 -5.44
N LYS A 127 -5.39 -3.36 -5.77
CA LYS A 127 -6.45 -3.03 -4.82
C LYS A 127 -6.45 -3.96 -3.61
N GLU A 128 -6.43 -5.28 -3.83
CA GLU A 128 -6.31 -6.28 -2.76
C GLU A 128 -5.04 -6.07 -1.93
N LYS A 129 -3.91 -5.87 -2.61
CA LYS A 129 -2.62 -5.71 -1.94
C LYS A 129 -2.63 -4.52 -1.02
N PHE A 130 -3.17 -3.39 -1.47
CA PHE A 130 -3.21 -2.14 -0.73
C PHE A 130 -4.41 -2.02 0.23
N GLY A 131 -5.30 -3.02 0.30
CA GLY A 131 -6.49 -3.00 1.14
C GLY A 131 -7.51 -1.92 0.76
N LEU A 132 -7.60 -1.58 -0.53
CA LEU A 132 -8.44 -0.50 -1.09
C LEU A 132 -9.78 -0.99 -1.65
#